data_AF-A0A937Z4I4-F1
#
_entry.id   AF-A0A937Z4I4-F1
#
_cell.length_a   1.000
_cell.length_b   1.000
_cell.length_c   1.000
_cell.angle_alpha   90.00
_cell.angle_beta   90.00
_cell.angle_gamma   90.00
#
_symmetry.space_group_name_H-M   'P 1'
#
loop_
_entity.id
_entity.type
_entity.pdbx_description
1 polymer ?
#
loop_
_entity_poly.entity_id
_entity_poly.type
_entity_poly.pdbx_seq_one_letter_code
_entity_poly.pdbx_strand_id
1 'polypeptide(L)'
;MAHGGRWWLCLLRQYEDLELGVTEFPRGPTKVFWGYGRATLVNRLSPYREQAFDFIRFEHERPYNELINHQADALAPVIEYCTGEAFLRDPEFPEEDYNQTWYDVMDTGAPIESSPFIDGREAQRIIDVQMDLVRTNAKTAAEACRDIARKIDREITKQLGEQPELRMQWERLTGEQAPA
;
A
#
# COMPACT_ATOMS: atom_id res chain seq x y z
N MET A 1 3.04 -9.23 -20.21
CA MET A 1 3.30 -8.24 -19.15
C MET A 1 2.23 -8.39 -18.08
N ALA A 2 2.64 -8.36 -16.83
CA ALA A 2 1.75 -8.48 -15.68
C ALA A 2 2.09 -7.39 -14.66
N HIS A 3 1.09 -6.94 -13.90
CA HIS A 3 1.28 -5.99 -12.81
C HIS A 3 1.34 -6.76 -11.49
N GLY A 4 2.49 -6.77 -10.86
CA GLY A 4 2.72 -7.39 -9.57
C GLY A 4 3.78 -6.64 -8.76
N GLY A 5 3.90 -6.99 -7.49
CA GLY A 5 5.00 -6.53 -6.65
C GLY A 5 6.14 -7.54 -6.62
N ARG A 6 7.25 -7.16 -5.98
CA ARG A 6 8.43 -8.01 -5.78
C ARG A 6 8.08 -9.38 -5.18
N TRP A 7 7.06 -9.44 -4.31
CA TRP A 7 6.54 -10.66 -3.68
C TRP A 7 6.14 -11.79 -4.65
N TRP A 8 5.93 -11.50 -5.95
CA TRP A 8 5.71 -12.55 -6.95
C TRP A 8 6.90 -13.48 -7.09
N LEU A 9 8.12 -12.98 -6.88
CA LEU A 9 9.35 -13.77 -7.00
C LEU A 9 9.37 -14.96 -6.04
N CYS A 10 8.71 -14.88 -4.88
CA CYS A 10 8.54 -16.01 -3.96
C CYS A 10 7.91 -17.24 -4.63
N LEU A 11 7.04 -17.01 -5.62
CA LEU A 11 6.38 -18.06 -6.40
C LEU A 11 7.09 -18.29 -7.74
N LEU A 12 7.48 -17.21 -8.43
CA LEU A 12 7.99 -17.29 -9.80
C LEU A 12 9.36 -17.98 -9.90
N ARG A 13 10.21 -17.90 -8.86
CA ARG A 13 11.50 -18.62 -8.79
C ARG A 13 11.38 -20.14 -8.89
N GLN A 14 10.18 -20.69 -8.67
CA GLN A 14 9.96 -22.14 -8.74
C GLN A 14 9.73 -22.65 -10.18
N TYR A 15 9.56 -21.76 -11.15
CA TYR A 15 9.33 -22.14 -12.54
C TYR A 15 10.66 -22.28 -13.27
N GLU A 16 10.93 -23.47 -13.80
CA GLU A 16 12.06 -23.73 -14.69
C GLU A 16 11.89 -22.97 -16.01
N ASP A 17 13.00 -22.49 -16.57
CA ASP A 17 13.09 -21.78 -17.86
C ASP A 17 12.26 -20.48 -17.98
N LEU A 18 11.82 -19.90 -16.86
CA LEU A 18 11.10 -18.62 -16.85
C LEU A 18 12.07 -17.43 -16.88
N GLU A 19 12.19 -16.77 -18.03
CA GLU A 19 12.92 -15.50 -18.14
C GLU A 19 12.05 -14.33 -17.68
N LEU A 20 12.49 -13.65 -16.61
CA LEU A 20 11.81 -12.50 -16.05
C LEU A 20 12.58 -11.21 -16.31
N GLY A 21 11.83 -10.13 -16.49
CA GLY A 21 12.34 -8.78 -16.44
C GLY A 21 11.37 -7.89 -15.67
N VAL A 22 11.90 -6.88 -15.01
CA VAL A 22 11.12 -5.87 -14.27
C VAL A 22 11.40 -4.50 -14.86
N THR A 23 10.35 -3.67 -14.93
CA THR A 23 10.45 -2.29 -15.39
C THR A 23 9.50 -1.41 -14.56
N GLU A 24 9.77 -0.10 -14.51
CA GLU A 24 8.83 0.87 -13.95
C GLU A 24 7.47 0.78 -14.66
N PHE A 25 6.40 1.17 -13.95
CA PHE A 25 5.09 1.33 -14.58
C PHE A 25 5.13 2.33 -15.74
N PRO A 26 4.38 2.07 -16.84
CA PRO A 26 4.16 3.08 -17.87
C PRO A 26 3.63 4.37 -17.24
N ARG A 27 4.25 5.50 -17.59
CA ARG A 27 3.92 6.79 -16.99
C ARG A 27 2.61 7.33 -17.54
N GLY A 28 1.74 7.75 -16.63
CA GLY A 28 0.53 8.50 -16.94
C GLY A 28 0.75 10.01 -16.86
N PRO A 29 -0.30 10.80 -16.60
CA PRO A 29 -0.17 12.25 -16.37
C PRO A 29 0.64 12.59 -15.10
N THR A 30 0.87 11.62 -14.22
CA THR A 30 1.67 11.74 -13.00
C THR A 30 2.66 10.57 -12.90
N LYS A 31 3.83 10.81 -12.27
CA LYS A 31 4.80 9.77 -11.90
C LYS A 31 4.59 9.44 -10.42
N VAL A 32 3.50 8.73 -10.12
CA VAL A 32 3.21 8.23 -8.77
C VAL A 32 3.04 6.73 -8.86
N PHE A 33 3.77 6.01 -8.01
CA PHE A 33 3.59 4.59 -7.80
C PHE A 33 2.82 4.36 -6.50
N TRP A 34 1.85 3.46 -6.56
CA TRP A 34 1.19 2.99 -5.37
C TRP A 34 1.89 1.71 -4.89
N GLY A 35 2.65 1.84 -3.81
CA GLY A 35 3.27 0.71 -3.12
C GLY A 35 2.40 0.21 -1.97
N TYR A 36 2.31 -1.10 -1.82
CA TYR A 36 1.83 -1.69 -0.57
C TYR A 36 2.95 -1.61 0.48
N GLY A 37 2.58 -1.29 1.72
CA GLY A 37 3.47 -1.37 2.87
C GLY A 37 3.03 -2.50 3.81
N ARG A 38 4.01 -3.21 4.38
CA ARG A 38 3.76 -4.14 5.49
C ARG A 38 3.91 -3.39 6.81
N ALA A 39 2.99 -3.63 7.74
CA ALA A 39 3.05 -3.07 9.08
C ALA A 39 2.84 -4.17 10.12
N THR A 40 3.64 -4.11 11.19
CA THR A 40 3.49 -4.96 12.37
C THR A 40 2.75 -4.17 13.45
N LEU A 41 1.65 -4.72 13.96
CA LEU A 41 0.77 -4.05 14.92
C LEU A 41 0.73 -4.80 16.25
N VAL A 42 0.83 -4.08 17.36
CA VAL A 42 0.68 -4.66 18.71
C VAL A 42 -0.74 -4.45 19.20
N ASN A 43 -1.44 -5.54 19.50
CA ASN A 43 -2.77 -5.46 20.11
C ASN A 43 -2.69 -4.77 21.48
N ARG A 44 -3.46 -3.70 21.67
CA ARG A 44 -3.56 -2.94 22.92
C ARG A 44 -3.87 -3.82 24.14
N LEU A 45 -4.64 -4.89 23.96
CA LEU A 45 -5.09 -5.82 25.00
C LEU A 45 -4.18 -7.05 25.16
N SER A 46 -3.09 -7.16 24.39
CA SER A 46 -2.18 -8.31 24.50
C SER A 46 -1.57 -8.38 25.90
N PRO A 47 -1.49 -9.57 26.54
CA PRO A 47 -0.72 -9.75 27.76
C PRO A 47 0.80 -9.84 27.49
N TYR A 48 1.23 -9.98 26.22
CA TYR A 48 2.62 -10.17 25.81
C TYR A 48 3.20 -8.95 25.09
N ARG A 49 2.94 -7.75 25.61
CA ARG A 49 3.34 -6.49 24.93
C ARG A 49 4.85 -6.34 24.84
N GLU A 50 5.58 -6.72 25.89
CA GLU A 50 7.04 -6.62 25.91
C GLU A 50 7.67 -7.52 24.83
N GLN A 51 7.21 -8.77 24.73
CA GLN A 51 7.68 -9.72 23.71
C GLN A 51 7.31 -9.27 22.30
N ALA A 52 6.14 -8.63 22.13
CA ALA A 52 5.76 -8.05 20.85
C ALA A 52 6.69 -6.89 20.44
N PHE A 53 7.14 -6.06 21.41
CA PHE A 53 8.15 -5.03 21.14
C PHE A 53 9.53 -5.62 20.86
N ASP A 54 9.92 -6.70 21.54
CA ASP A 54 11.15 -7.43 21.22
C ASP A 54 11.13 -7.94 19.77
N PHE A 55 9.99 -8.47 19.31
CA PHE A 55 9.83 -8.89 17.92
C PHE A 55 9.93 -7.72 16.94
N ILE A 56 9.26 -6.59 17.20
CA ILE A 56 9.37 -5.40 16.36
C ILE A 56 10.82 -4.90 16.31
N ARG A 57 11.55 -4.95 17.43
CA ARG A 57 12.98 -4.62 17.44
C ARG A 57 13.77 -5.58 16.56
N PHE A 58 13.51 -6.88 16.64
CA PHE A 58 14.14 -7.88 15.78
C PHE A 58 13.89 -7.61 14.28
N GLU A 59 12.71 -7.11 13.90
CA GLU A 59 12.43 -6.73 12.50
C GLU A 59 13.33 -5.60 11.97
N HIS A 60 13.99 -4.84 12.86
CA HIS A 60 14.98 -3.81 12.49
C HIS A 60 16.41 -4.35 12.41
N GLU A 61 16.64 -5.60 12.82
CA GLU A 61 17.96 -6.21 12.82
C GLU A 61 18.31 -6.79 11.45
N ARG A 62 19.62 -6.84 11.17
CA ARG A 62 20.17 -7.35 9.92
C ARG A 62 19.62 -8.73 9.51
N PRO A 63 19.54 -9.75 10.37
CA PRO A 63 19.11 -11.09 9.96
C PRO A 63 17.69 -11.11 9.38
N TYR A 64 16.77 -10.33 9.96
CA TYR A 64 15.41 -10.22 9.43
C TYR A 64 15.39 -9.51 8.08
N ASN A 65 16.10 -8.40 7.96
CA ASN A 65 16.11 -7.59 6.73
C ASN A 65 16.76 -8.34 5.55
N GLU A 66 17.87 -9.04 5.80
CA GLU A 66 18.52 -9.92 4.81
C GLU A 66 17.59 -11.07 4.40
N LEU A 67 16.88 -11.69 5.34
CA LEU A 67 15.90 -12.74 5.04
C LEU A 67 14.77 -12.23 4.13
N ILE A 68 14.18 -11.08 4.43
CA ILE A 68 13.10 -10.50 3.61
C ILE A 68 13.61 -10.17 2.20
N ASN A 69 14.81 -9.61 2.10
CA ASN A 69 15.40 -9.30 0.80
C ASN A 69 15.68 -10.57 -0.01
N HIS A 70 16.27 -11.58 0.61
CA HIS A 70 16.55 -12.87 -0.03
C HIS A 70 15.27 -13.58 -0.46
N GLN A 71 14.24 -13.64 0.37
CA GLN A 71 12.96 -14.28 0.01
C GLN A 71 12.19 -13.56 -1.09
N ALA A 72 12.54 -12.30 -1.36
CA ALA A 72 11.85 -11.41 -2.28
C ALA A 72 10.38 -11.11 -1.94
N ASP A 73 9.95 -11.34 -0.70
CA ASP A 73 8.57 -11.08 -0.24
C ASP A 73 8.24 -9.58 -0.17
N ALA A 74 9.23 -8.74 0.07
CA ALA A 74 9.08 -7.29 0.05
C ALA A 74 10.45 -6.62 -0.15
N LEU A 75 10.49 -5.29 -0.13
CA LEU A 75 11.71 -4.60 0.27
C LEU A 75 11.85 -4.71 1.80
N ALA A 76 13.08 -4.86 2.28
CA ALA A 76 13.34 -4.86 3.71
C ALA A 76 12.85 -3.57 4.40
N PRO A 77 12.34 -3.63 5.64
CA PRO A 77 11.79 -2.46 6.32
C PRO A 77 12.84 -1.40 6.65
N VAL A 78 14.11 -1.77 6.80
CA VAL A 78 15.21 -0.82 7.03
C VAL A 78 15.96 -0.57 5.72
N ILE A 79 15.88 0.68 5.24
CA ILE A 79 16.35 1.13 3.92
C ILE A 79 17.81 0.76 3.63
N GLU A 80 18.69 0.82 4.65
CA GLU A 80 20.10 0.47 4.53
C GLU A 80 20.34 -0.91 3.91
N TYR A 81 19.47 -1.89 4.19
CA TYR A 81 19.63 -3.24 3.66
C TYR A 81 19.14 -3.38 2.20
N CYS A 82 18.47 -2.37 1.64
CA CYS A 82 17.97 -2.35 0.27
C CYS A 82 18.92 -1.68 -0.73
N THR A 83 20.14 -1.32 -0.31
CA THR A 83 21.13 -0.66 -1.18
C THR A 83 22.44 -1.44 -1.32
N GLY A 84 22.59 -2.56 -0.59
CA GLY A 84 23.81 -3.37 -0.63
C GLY A 84 23.81 -4.38 -1.77
N GLU A 85 25.01 -4.84 -2.15
CA GLU A 85 25.21 -5.85 -3.21
C GLU A 85 24.37 -7.11 -3.00
N ALA A 86 24.22 -7.57 -1.77
CA ALA A 86 23.43 -8.77 -1.46
C ALA A 86 21.93 -8.62 -1.82
N PHE A 87 21.39 -7.39 -1.81
CA PHE A 87 20.03 -7.12 -2.28
C PHE A 87 20.00 -6.94 -3.80
N LEU A 88 20.97 -6.19 -4.35
CA LEU A 88 21.01 -5.87 -5.78
C LEU A 88 21.27 -7.11 -6.64
N ARG A 89 22.06 -8.05 -6.12
CA ARG A 89 22.54 -9.27 -6.77
C ARG A 89 22.57 -10.40 -5.75
N ASP A 90 21.42 -11.07 -5.58
CA ASP A 90 21.35 -12.27 -4.76
C ASP A 90 22.19 -13.39 -5.42
N PRO A 91 23.21 -13.95 -4.73
CA PRO A 91 24.05 -15.00 -5.30
C PRO A 91 23.30 -16.30 -5.59
N GLU A 92 22.15 -16.54 -4.94
CA GLU A 92 21.31 -17.72 -5.21
C GLU A 92 20.38 -17.50 -6.41
N PHE A 93 20.15 -16.24 -6.81
CA PHE A 93 19.31 -15.85 -7.96
C PHE A 93 20.03 -14.82 -8.84
N PRO A 94 21.20 -15.18 -9.44
CA PRO A 94 22.07 -14.24 -10.14
C PRO A 94 21.45 -13.59 -11.38
N GLU A 95 20.42 -14.22 -11.95
CA GLU A 95 19.60 -13.71 -13.05
C GLU A 95 18.69 -12.54 -12.65
N GLU A 96 18.44 -12.33 -11.36
CA GLU A 96 17.61 -11.22 -10.85
C GLU A 96 18.37 -9.89 -10.83
N ASP A 97 18.67 -9.38 -12.03
CA ASP A 97 19.46 -8.17 -12.25
C ASP A 97 18.71 -6.85 -12.09
N TYR A 98 17.43 -6.93 -11.72
CA TYR A 98 16.46 -5.86 -11.73
C TYR A 98 16.02 -5.39 -10.33
N ASN A 99 16.67 -5.86 -9.26
CA ASN A 99 16.33 -5.46 -7.88
C ASN A 99 16.42 -3.95 -7.64
N GLN A 100 17.35 -3.26 -8.33
CA GLN A 100 17.46 -1.80 -8.30
C GLN A 100 16.16 -1.12 -8.76
N THR A 101 15.47 -1.68 -9.77
CA THR A 101 14.20 -1.11 -10.25
C THR A 101 13.16 -1.07 -9.15
N TRP A 102 13.04 -2.13 -8.34
CA TRP A 102 12.10 -2.15 -7.21
C TRP A 102 12.41 -1.09 -6.17
N TYR A 103 13.69 -0.87 -5.88
CA TYR A 103 14.13 0.18 -4.97
C TYR A 103 13.81 1.57 -5.54
N ASP A 104 14.16 1.83 -6.80
CA ASP A 104 13.99 3.14 -7.44
C ASP A 104 12.52 3.60 -7.51
N VAL A 105 11.55 2.67 -7.62
CA VAL A 105 10.13 3.08 -7.66
C VAL A 105 9.68 3.73 -6.35
N MET A 106 10.35 3.40 -5.23
CA MET A 106 9.98 3.91 -3.90
C MET A 106 10.12 5.43 -3.80
N ASP A 107 11.03 6.04 -4.57
CA ASP A 107 11.16 7.51 -4.66
C ASP A 107 9.91 8.19 -5.20
N THR A 108 9.06 7.44 -5.89
CA THR A 108 7.78 7.91 -6.44
C THR A 108 6.58 7.28 -5.74
N GLY A 109 6.84 6.53 -4.66
CA GLY A 109 5.83 5.93 -3.80
C GLY A 109 5.03 7.00 -3.06
N ALA A 110 3.71 6.97 -3.18
CA ALA A 110 2.81 7.76 -2.35
C ALA A 110 1.96 6.83 -1.46
N PRO A 111 1.78 7.16 -0.17
CA PRO A 111 0.86 6.41 0.67
C PRO A 111 -0.58 6.59 0.20
N ILE A 112 -1.44 5.59 0.47
CA ILE A 112 -2.88 5.82 0.41
C ILE A 112 -3.25 6.71 1.58
N GLU A 113 -3.78 7.88 1.28
CA GLU A 113 -4.42 8.74 2.26
C GLU A 113 -5.85 8.24 2.48
N SER A 114 -6.20 7.99 3.74
CA SER A 114 -7.56 7.66 4.14
C SER A 114 -8.16 8.81 4.95
N SER A 115 -9.41 9.13 4.66
CA SER A 115 -10.18 10.08 5.48
C SER A 115 -10.54 9.41 6.80
N PRO A 116 -10.35 10.08 7.96
CA PRO A 116 -10.75 9.55 9.24
C PRO A 116 -12.27 9.61 9.47
N PHE A 117 -13.02 10.22 8.55
CA PHE A 117 -14.46 10.48 8.68
C PHE A 117 -15.34 9.49 7.92
N ILE A 118 -14.72 8.46 7.35
CA ILE A 118 -15.40 7.34 6.69
C ILE A 118 -14.63 6.06 6.96
N ASP A 119 -15.34 4.94 7.08
CA ASP A 119 -14.69 3.64 7.14
C ASP A 119 -14.03 3.34 5.80
N GLY A 120 -12.74 2.97 5.82
CA GLY A 120 -11.97 2.75 4.60
C GLY A 120 -12.52 1.63 3.72
N ARG A 121 -13.16 0.59 4.30
CA ARG A 121 -13.77 -0.50 3.52
C ARG A 121 -15.05 -0.03 2.84
N GLU A 122 -15.82 0.81 3.52
CA GLU A 122 -17.01 1.41 2.93
C GLU A 122 -16.66 2.35 1.77
N ALA A 123 -15.63 3.19 1.94
CA ALA A 123 -15.10 4.02 0.86
C ALA A 123 -14.64 3.17 -0.33
N GLN A 124 -13.87 2.11 -0.09
CA GLN A 124 -13.41 1.20 -1.13
C GLN A 124 -14.57 0.53 -1.87
N ARG A 125 -15.59 0.05 -1.14
CA ARG A 125 -16.78 -0.56 -1.74
C ARG A 125 -17.53 0.40 -2.66
N ILE A 126 -17.64 1.68 -2.28
CA ILE A 126 -18.24 2.71 -3.13
C ILE A 126 -17.44 2.89 -4.42
N ILE A 127 -16.11 2.96 -4.31
CA ILE A 127 -15.19 3.10 -5.45
C ILE A 127 -15.32 1.89 -6.39
N ASP A 128 -15.23 0.67 -5.85
CA ASP A 128 -15.26 -0.57 -6.64
C ASP A 128 -16.53 -0.68 -7.48
N VAL A 129 -17.70 -0.44 -6.87
CA VAL A 129 -18.98 -0.47 -7.59
C VAL A 129 -19.01 0.52 -8.75
N GLN A 130 -18.51 1.75 -8.56
CA GLN A 130 -18.50 2.74 -9.64
C GLN A 130 -17.47 2.38 -10.72
N MET A 131 -16.31 1.83 -10.34
CA MET A 131 -15.29 1.38 -11.29
C MET A 131 -15.76 0.17 -12.11
N ASP A 132 -16.55 -0.74 -11.54
CA ASP A 132 -17.14 -1.86 -12.29
C ASP A 132 -18.15 -1.37 -13.35
N LEU A 133 -18.91 -0.32 -13.07
CA LEU A 133 -19.77 0.32 -14.08
C LEU A 133 -18.96 0.95 -15.22
N VAL A 134 -17.77 1.49 -14.93
CA VAL A 134 -16.86 1.99 -15.98
C VAL A 134 -16.32 0.83 -16.81
N ARG A 135 -15.83 -0.24 -16.16
CA ARG A 135 -15.27 -1.43 -16.82
C ARG A 135 -16.29 -2.11 -17.75
N THR A 136 -17.57 -2.04 -17.41
CA THR A 136 -18.67 -2.61 -18.20
C THR A 136 -19.26 -1.63 -19.22
N ASN A 137 -18.67 -0.43 -19.40
CA ASN A 137 -19.18 0.65 -20.25
C ASN A 137 -20.61 1.12 -19.91
N ALA A 138 -21.10 0.82 -18.70
CA ALA A 138 -22.39 1.30 -18.21
C ALA A 138 -22.34 2.77 -17.76
N LYS A 139 -21.13 3.33 -17.59
CA LYS A 139 -20.91 4.69 -17.11
C LYS A 139 -19.60 5.26 -17.62
N THR A 140 -19.55 6.57 -17.87
CA THR A 140 -18.27 7.24 -18.17
C THR A 140 -17.42 7.39 -16.90
N ALA A 141 -16.10 7.47 -17.06
CA ALA A 141 -15.20 7.72 -15.92
C ALA A 141 -15.54 9.02 -15.17
N ALA A 142 -15.88 10.09 -15.88
CA ALA A 142 -16.24 11.37 -15.28
C ALA A 142 -17.55 11.31 -14.46
N GLU A 143 -18.54 10.53 -14.90
CA GLU A 143 -19.76 10.29 -14.13
C GLU A 143 -19.50 9.40 -12.92
N ALA A 144 -18.67 8.36 -13.07
CA ALA A 144 -18.29 7.49 -11.96
C ALA A 144 -17.59 8.30 -10.85
N CYS A 145 -16.60 9.13 -11.19
CA CYS A 145 -15.89 9.96 -10.20
C CYS A 145 -16.82 10.94 -9.46
N ARG A 146 -17.74 11.60 -10.17
CA ARG A 146 -18.75 12.48 -9.53
C ARG A 146 -19.63 11.72 -8.55
N ASP A 147 -20.02 10.51 -8.90
CA ASP A 147 -20.87 9.67 -8.06
C ASP A 147 -20.12 9.07 -6.87
N ILE A 148 -18.82 8.74 -7.03
CA ILE A 148 -17.94 8.34 -5.93
C ILE A 148 -17.89 9.48 -4.90
N ALA A 149 -17.53 10.70 -5.34
CA ALA A 149 -17.42 11.87 -4.47
C ALA A 149 -18.72 12.11 -3.69
N ARG A 150 -19.84 12.22 -4.40
CA ARG A 150 -21.16 12.45 -3.78
C ARG A 150 -21.54 11.36 -2.76
N LYS A 151 -21.23 10.09 -3.04
CA LYS A 151 -21.55 8.97 -2.14
C LYS A 151 -20.66 8.98 -0.89
N ILE A 152 -19.35 9.24 -1.06
CA ILE A 152 -18.42 9.36 0.06
C ILE A 152 -18.81 10.55 0.94
N ASP A 153 -19.09 11.72 0.36
CA ASP A 153 -19.49 12.92 1.12
C ASP A 153 -20.75 12.68 1.95
N ARG A 154 -21.71 11.92 1.38
CA ARG A 154 -22.93 11.53 2.09
C ARG A 154 -22.64 10.62 3.28
N GLU A 155 -21.78 9.61 3.12
CA GLU A 155 -21.41 8.73 4.22
C GLU A 155 -20.60 9.47 5.29
N ILE A 156 -19.71 10.39 4.91
CA ILE A 156 -19.01 11.27 5.85
C ILE A 156 -20.02 12.10 6.65
N THR A 157 -20.95 12.79 5.96
CA THR A 157 -21.98 13.62 6.62
C THR A 157 -22.80 12.80 7.61
N LYS A 158 -23.20 11.58 7.21
CA LYS A 158 -23.91 10.65 8.07
C LYS A 158 -23.07 10.29 9.32
N GLN A 159 -21.80 9.93 9.15
CA GLN A 159 -20.93 9.59 10.29
C GLN A 159 -20.73 10.76 11.24
N LEU A 160 -20.54 11.98 10.72
CA LEU A 160 -20.41 13.20 11.53
C LEU A 160 -21.69 13.52 12.31
N GLY A 161 -22.86 13.18 11.76
CA GLY A 161 -24.15 13.32 12.45
C GLY A 161 -24.37 12.27 13.56
N GLU A 162 -23.82 11.06 13.40
CA GLU A 162 -23.96 9.96 14.34
C GLU A 162 -22.90 9.96 15.46
N GLN A 163 -21.71 10.54 15.21
CA GLN A 163 -20.54 10.50 16.11
C GLN A 163 -20.04 11.91 16.46
N PRO A 164 -20.41 12.46 17.63
CA PRO A 164 -20.00 13.80 18.06
C PRO A 164 -18.48 14.01 18.11
N GLU A 165 -17.71 12.98 18.41
CA GLU A 165 -16.24 13.00 18.42
C GLU A 165 -15.63 13.24 17.04
N LEU A 166 -16.17 12.59 16.00
CA LEU A 166 -15.73 12.80 14.62
C LEU A 166 -16.09 14.20 14.14
N ARG A 167 -17.25 14.71 14.56
CA ARG A 167 -17.65 16.11 14.30
C ARG A 167 -16.67 17.11 14.88
N MET A 168 -16.30 16.98 16.15
CA MET A 168 -15.31 17.86 16.77
C MET A 168 -13.94 17.74 16.08
N GLN A 169 -13.57 16.53 15.66
CA GLN A 169 -12.34 16.31 14.91
C GLN A 169 -12.38 16.98 13.53
N TRP A 170 -13.51 16.93 12.82
CA TRP A 170 -13.71 17.62 11.55
C TRP A 170 -13.51 19.12 11.71
N GLU A 171 -14.28 19.74 12.61
CA GLU A 171 -14.26 21.19 12.85
C GLU A 171 -12.85 21.67 13.25
N ARG A 172 -12.12 20.85 14.01
CA ARG A 172 -10.72 21.13 14.37
C ARG A 172 -9.75 21.03 13.19
N LEU A 173 -9.90 20.04 12.31
CA LEU A 173 -8.96 19.78 11.21
C LEU A 173 -9.22 20.69 10.00
N THR A 174 -10.48 21.04 9.73
CA THR A 174 -10.87 21.85 8.56
C THR A 174 -11.05 23.32 8.92
N GLY A 175 -11.36 23.65 10.17
CA GLY A 175 -11.79 24.99 10.58
C GLY A 175 -13.22 25.34 10.13
N GLU A 176 -13.94 24.40 9.53
CA GLU A 176 -15.29 24.57 9.02
C GLU A 176 -16.31 23.88 9.93
N GLN A 177 -17.52 24.42 10.00
CA GLN A 177 -18.62 23.72 10.67
C GLN A 177 -18.92 22.41 9.93
N ALA A 178 -19.11 21.32 10.68
CA ALA A 178 -19.42 20.04 10.04
C ALA A 178 -20.70 20.14 9.21
N PRO A 179 -20.73 19.53 8.00
CA PRO A 179 -21.91 19.51 7.16
C PRO A 179 -23.10 18.89 7.92
N ALA A 180 -24.27 19.49 7.72
CA ALA A 180 -25.53 19.08 8.35
C ALA A 180 -26.18 17.88 7.64
#